data_AF-A0A382UEK7-F1
#
_entry.id   AF-A0A382UEK7-F1
#
_cell.length_a   1.000
_cell.length_b   1.000
_cell.length_c   1.000
_cell.angle_alpha   90.00
_cell.angle_beta   90.00
_cell.angle_gamma   90.00
#
_symmetry.space_group_name_H-M   'P 1'
#
loop_
_entity.id
_entity.type
_entity.pdbx_description
1 polymer ?
#
loop_
_entity_poly.entity_id
_entity_poly.type
_entity_poly.pdbx_seq_one_letter_code
_entity_poly.pdbx_strand_id
1 'polypeptide(L)'
;EYLKELNVDWQHLTKIKVLGGEPFFSPNFPKLIDWLIEKCKVEDVLLEIITNSTNRLDNVMVEKLNRFRKIILTGSIDGTKDYNNYQRWGSPGWKESLDIYEEYLSQLKNIEKGHIHCTYSILTLNGFADDMDYYAKNHPTWSNSFKFVDSGEYSPHYGPDWYYEWILDKWDSNEHLPDAQVRIDRAKGILKRNRGTQDEIEYYWYLFLKKTNELDKYYNSNIEDYNPELVEALRDKDIVYHLCNEIGYHQVELIQKDLADYNPEFEKALREKDIVFHLLNTMGYTKVSELLK
;
A
#
# COMPACT_ATOMS: atom_id res chain seq x y z
N GLU A 1 -26.79 11.41 16.80
CA GLU A 1 -26.88 12.88 16.95
C GLU A 1 -26.78 13.59 15.61
N TYR A 2 -25.64 13.61 14.91
CA TYR A 2 -25.51 14.33 13.62
C TYR A 2 -26.62 14.04 12.59
N LEU A 3 -26.94 12.75 12.32
CA LEU A 3 -27.99 12.40 11.35
C LEU A 3 -29.40 12.91 11.73
N LYS A 4 -29.66 13.14 13.02
CA LYS A 4 -30.96 13.64 13.51
C LYS A 4 -31.17 15.11 13.18
N GLU A 5 -30.08 15.87 13.02
CA GLU A 5 -30.12 17.30 12.70
C GLU A 5 -30.28 17.56 11.19
N LEU A 6 -30.08 16.53 10.37
CA LEU A 6 -30.25 16.62 8.92
C LEU A 6 -31.75 16.65 8.57
N ASN A 7 -32.20 17.75 7.96
CA ASN A 7 -33.54 17.87 7.40
C ASN A 7 -33.62 17.18 6.02
N VAL A 8 -33.52 15.85 6.02
CA VAL A 8 -33.52 15.00 4.82
C VAL A 8 -34.67 14.02 4.90
N ASP A 9 -35.39 13.83 3.79
CA ASP A 9 -36.34 12.74 3.65
C ASP A 9 -35.61 11.44 3.29
N TRP A 10 -35.47 10.59 4.30
CA TRP A 10 -34.76 9.31 4.22
C TRP A 10 -35.54 8.24 3.44
N GLN A 11 -36.84 8.45 3.14
CA GLN A 11 -37.67 7.48 2.40
C GLN A 11 -37.23 7.29 0.96
N HIS A 12 -36.50 8.26 0.39
CA HIS A 12 -35.98 8.24 -0.98
C HIS A 12 -34.50 7.88 -1.06
N LEU A 13 -33.89 7.43 0.04
CA LEU A 13 -32.51 6.98 0.03
C LEU A 13 -32.36 5.75 -0.89
N THR A 14 -31.43 5.81 -1.83
CA THR A 14 -31.18 4.71 -2.79
C THR A 14 -29.78 4.12 -2.68
N LYS A 15 -28.83 4.87 -2.12
CA LYS A 15 -27.45 4.44 -1.94
C LYS A 15 -26.84 5.10 -0.71
N ILE A 16 -26.10 4.30 0.06
CA ILE A 16 -25.17 4.80 1.06
C ILE A 16 -23.82 4.12 0.87
N LYS A 17 -22.74 4.88 1.05
CA LYS A 17 -21.37 4.38 1.02
C LYS A 17 -20.70 4.69 2.35
N VAL A 18 -20.25 3.65 3.03
CA VAL A 18 -19.59 3.73 4.34
C VAL A 18 -18.08 3.66 4.11
N LEU A 19 -17.41 4.77 4.38
CA LEU A 19 -15.96 4.96 4.26
C LEU A 19 -15.33 5.32 5.60
N GLY A 20 -14.06 4.96 5.76
CA GLY A 20 -13.22 5.39 6.88
C GLY A 20 -13.25 4.46 8.08
N GLY A 21 -12.18 4.48 8.88
CA GLY A 21 -11.96 3.53 9.98
C GLY A 21 -12.11 2.08 9.54
N GLU A 22 -12.49 1.22 10.48
CA GLU A 22 -13.02 -0.12 10.19
C GLU A 22 -14.51 -0.15 10.56
N PRO A 23 -15.45 -0.24 9.59
CA PRO A 23 -16.88 -0.21 9.87
C PRO A 23 -17.32 -1.26 10.87
N PHE A 24 -16.81 -2.50 10.78
CA PHE A 24 -17.25 -3.60 11.65
C PHE A 24 -16.65 -3.55 13.06
N PHE A 25 -15.65 -2.69 13.29
CA PHE A 25 -15.14 -2.37 14.62
C PHE A 25 -15.85 -1.16 15.24
N SER A 26 -16.42 -0.27 14.42
CA SER A 26 -16.97 1.00 14.90
C SER A 26 -18.25 0.82 15.72
N PRO A 27 -18.33 1.36 16.96
CA PRO A 27 -19.54 1.29 17.78
C PRO A 27 -20.71 2.12 17.21
N ASN A 28 -20.45 2.96 16.20
CA ASN A 28 -21.46 3.76 15.52
C ASN A 28 -22.05 3.06 14.30
N PHE A 29 -21.38 2.04 13.74
CA PHE A 29 -21.88 1.33 12.57
C PHE A 29 -23.20 0.59 12.87
N PRO A 30 -23.34 -0.18 13.97
CA PRO A 30 -24.63 -0.77 14.32
C PRO A 30 -25.76 0.25 14.46
N LYS A 31 -25.46 1.41 15.07
CA LYS A 31 -26.44 2.50 15.25
C LYS A 31 -26.87 3.12 13.93
N LEU A 32 -25.96 3.23 12.97
CA LEU A 32 -26.28 3.68 11.61
C LEU A 32 -27.21 2.67 10.92
N ILE A 33 -26.89 1.38 11.00
CA ILE A 33 -27.74 0.33 10.39
C ILE A 33 -29.14 0.34 11.00
N ASP A 34 -29.26 0.48 12.32
CA ASP A 34 -30.56 0.59 13.00
C ASP A 34 -31.35 1.82 12.56
N TRP A 35 -30.68 2.98 12.45
CA TRP A 35 -31.30 4.19 11.94
C TRP A 35 -31.82 4.03 10.51
N LEU A 36 -31.03 3.43 9.62
CA LEU A 36 -31.43 3.21 8.23
C LEU A 36 -32.64 2.28 8.14
N ILE A 37 -32.64 1.20 8.93
CA ILE A 37 -33.78 0.28 9.04
C ILE A 37 -35.04 0.98 9.55
N GLU A 38 -34.90 1.91 10.50
CA GLU A 38 -36.05 2.63 11.07
C GLU A 38 -36.59 3.71 10.13
N LYS A 39 -35.72 4.44 9.42
CA LYS A 39 -36.07 5.65 8.69
C LYS A 39 -36.19 5.48 7.18
N CYS A 40 -35.66 4.41 6.61
CA CYS A 40 -35.61 4.15 5.17
C CYS A 40 -36.31 2.84 4.82
N LYS A 41 -36.64 2.67 3.53
CA LYS A 41 -36.96 1.35 2.94
C LYS A 41 -35.66 0.70 2.51
N VAL A 42 -34.98 0.02 3.42
CA VAL A 42 -33.63 -0.55 3.17
C VAL A 42 -33.63 -1.58 2.03
N GLU A 43 -34.79 -2.16 1.73
CA GLU A 43 -35.05 -3.05 0.60
C GLU A 43 -34.89 -2.37 -0.76
N ASP A 44 -34.82 -1.03 -0.81
CA ASP A 44 -34.51 -0.21 -2.00
C ASP A 44 -33.07 0.34 -2.00
N VAL A 45 -32.31 0.15 -0.91
CA VAL A 45 -31.01 0.79 -0.69
C VAL A 45 -29.85 -0.11 -1.12
N LEU A 46 -28.94 0.45 -1.92
CA LEU A 46 -27.59 -0.10 -2.12
C LEU A 46 -26.66 0.34 -0.97
N LEU A 47 -26.11 -0.62 -0.24
CA LEU A 47 -25.13 -0.37 0.82
C LEU A 47 -23.73 -0.73 0.32
N GLU A 48 -22.84 0.25 0.21
CA GLU A 48 -21.42 0.05 -0.14
C GLU A 48 -20.56 0.14 1.13
N ILE A 49 -19.81 -0.91 1.44
CA ILE A 49 -18.98 -1.02 2.66
C ILE A 49 -17.57 -1.38 2.22
N ILE A 50 -16.58 -0.66 2.74
CA ILE A 50 -15.17 -1.06 2.64
C ILE A 50 -14.68 -1.46 4.04
N THR A 51 -14.12 -2.65 4.15
CA THR A 51 -13.61 -3.23 5.40
C THR A 51 -12.16 -3.67 5.21
N ASN A 52 -11.38 -3.60 6.28
CA ASN A 52 -10.04 -4.16 6.40
C ASN A 52 -10.05 -5.65 6.79
N SER A 53 -11.25 -6.23 6.98
CA SER A 53 -11.49 -7.63 7.33
C SER A 53 -10.75 -8.09 8.59
N THR A 54 -10.76 -7.29 9.66
CA THR A 54 -10.18 -7.67 10.95
C THR A 54 -11.19 -8.16 12.00
N ASN A 55 -12.50 -8.05 11.74
CA ASN A 55 -13.54 -8.32 12.75
C ASN A 55 -14.74 -9.07 12.18
N ARG A 56 -14.94 -10.32 12.63
CA ARG A 56 -16.11 -11.13 12.23
C ARG A 56 -17.43 -10.45 12.62
N LEU A 57 -18.45 -10.65 11.79
CA LEU A 57 -19.81 -10.17 12.06
C LEU A 57 -20.51 -11.12 13.04
N ASP A 58 -21.32 -10.55 13.93
CA ASP A 58 -22.26 -11.34 14.71
C ASP A 58 -23.56 -11.61 13.94
N ASN A 59 -24.33 -12.59 14.39
CA ASN A 59 -25.59 -12.99 13.74
C ASN A 59 -26.61 -11.85 13.67
N VAL A 60 -26.61 -10.93 14.64
CA VAL A 60 -27.55 -9.80 14.69
C VAL A 60 -27.21 -8.82 13.56
N MET A 61 -25.93 -8.53 13.34
CA MET A 61 -25.48 -7.67 12.25
C MET A 61 -25.73 -8.33 10.89
N VAL A 62 -25.46 -9.63 10.76
CA VAL A 62 -25.75 -10.40 9.54
C VAL A 62 -27.23 -10.33 9.18
N GLU A 63 -28.13 -10.50 10.15
CA GLU A 63 -29.58 -10.39 9.92
C GLU A 63 -29.97 -8.99 9.43
N LYS A 64 -29.46 -7.93 10.09
CA LYS A 64 -29.73 -6.54 9.70
C LYS A 64 -29.21 -6.22 8.31
N LEU A 65 -27.98 -6.60 7.99
CA LEU A 65 -27.35 -6.33 6.69
C LEU A 65 -28.05 -7.07 5.54
N ASN A 66 -28.56 -8.28 5.78
CA ASN A 66 -29.32 -9.05 4.79
C ASN A 66 -30.68 -8.43 4.42
N ARG A 67 -31.15 -7.40 5.12
CA ARG A 67 -32.39 -6.66 4.77
C ARG A 67 -32.19 -5.66 3.63
N PHE A 68 -30.95 -5.23 3.39
CA PHE A 68 -30.68 -4.26 2.33
C PHE A 68 -30.91 -4.88 0.96
N ARG A 69 -31.30 -4.07 -0.03
CA ARG A 69 -31.48 -4.53 -1.42
C ARG A 69 -30.26 -5.27 -1.95
N LYS A 70 -29.09 -4.66 -1.74
CA LYS A 70 -27.81 -5.11 -2.28
C LYS A 70 -26.67 -4.53 -1.48
N ILE A 71 -25.65 -5.33 -1.24
CA ILE A 71 -24.38 -4.91 -0.66
C ILE A 71 -23.28 -4.97 -1.72
N ILE A 72 -22.49 -3.90 -1.82
CA ILE A 72 -21.16 -3.92 -2.43
C ILE A 72 -20.16 -3.92 -1.29
N LEU A 73 -19.54 -5.07 -1.04
CA LEU A 73 -18.57 -5.24 0.04
C LEU A 73 -17.16 -5.32 -0.55
N THR A 74 -16.29 -4.37 -0.20
CA THR A 74 -14.89 -4.36 -0.63
C THR A 74 -13.97 -4.74 0.54
N GLY A 75 -13.21 -5.81 0.38
CA GLY A 75 -12.16 -6.22 1.32
C GLY A 75 -10.84 -5.54 1.00
N SER A 76 -10.21 -4.91 1.99
CA SER A 76 -8.91 -4.24 1.87
C SER A 76 -7.79 -5.15 2.34
N ILE A 77 -7.16 -5.84 1.39
CA ILE A 77 -6.05 -6.78 1.61
C ILE A 77 -4.96 -6.41 0.62
N ASP A 78 -3.80 -5.96 1.09
CA ASP A 78 -2.77 -5.31 0.26
C ASP A 78 -1.73 -6.30 -0.28
N GLY A 79 -2.18 -7.53 -0.51
CA GLY A 79 -1.47 -8.62 -1.16
C GLY A 79 -1.49 -9.91 -0.37
N THR A 80 -0.87 -10.93 -0.94
CA THR A 80 -1.02 -12.35 -0.56
C THR A 80 0.27 -12.95 0.01
N LYS A 81 1.16 -12.08 0.51
CA LYS A 81 2.37 -12.44 1.27
C LYS A 81 2.50 -11.57 2.53
N ASP A 82 3.56 -11.80 3.29
CA ASP A 82 3.76 -11.19 4.61
C ASP A 82 4.02 -9.67 4.54
N TYR A 83 4.43 -9.12 3.40
CA TYR A 83 4.51 -7.66 3.21
C TYR A 83 3.14 -6.96 3.43
N ASN A 84 2.01 -7.66 3.29
CA ASN A 84 0.70 -7.13 3.67
C ASN A 84 0.68 -6.80 5.17
N ASN A 85 1.28 -7.64 6.02
CA ASN A 85 1.27 -7.46 7.46
C ASN A 85 2.13 -6.25 7.86
N TYR A 86 3.23 -6.01 7.14
CA TYR A 86 4.06 -4.84 7.35
C TYR A 86 3.32 -3.55 6.98
N GLN A 87 2.73 -3.49 5.78
CA GLN A 87 1.99 -2.31 5.33
C GLN A 87 0.70 -2.10 6.15
N ARG A 88 0.01 -3.18 6.50
CA ARG A 88 -1.22 -3.17 7.28
C ARG A 88 -0.95 -3.58 8.72
N TRP A 89 -0.06 -2.83 9.37
CA TRP A 89 0.32 -3.09 10.75
C TRP A 89 -0.91 -3.19 11.67
N GLY A 90 -0.92 -4.20 12.53
CA GLY A 90 -2.05 -4.50 13.42
C GLY A 90 -3.21 -5.27 12.77
N SER A 91 -3.12 -5.63 11.49
CA SER A 91 -4.02 -6.63 10.89
C SER A 91 -3.65 -8.05 11.37
N PRO A 92 -4.59 -9.02 11.35
CA PRO A 92 -4.29 -10.41 11.67
C PRO A 92 -3.46 -11.11 10.56
N GLY A 93 -3.16 -10.38 9.49
CA GLY A 93 -2.44 -10.86 8.32
C GLY A 93 -3.36 -11.29 7.18
N TRP A 94 -2.80 -11.44 5.99
CA TRP A 94 -3.58 -11.54 4.76
C TRP A 94 -4.49 -12.78 4.72
N LYS A 95 -4.04 -13.92 5.25
CA LYS A 95 -4.81 -15.18 5.26
C LYS A 95 -6.04 -15.05 6.13
N GLU A 96 -5.87 -14.65 7.38
CA GLU A 96 -7.00 -14.50 8.30
C GLU A 96 -7.94 -13.38 7.83
N SER A 97 -7.41 -12.27 7.29
CA SER A 97 -8.25 -11.24 6.68
C SER A 97 -9.05 -11.75 5.49
N LEU A 98 -8.48 -12.63 4.66
CA LEU A 98 -9.19 -13.27 3.55
C LEU A 98 -10.25 -14.24 4.06
N ASP A 99 -9.93 -15.08 5.06
CA ASP A 99 -10.88 -16.02 5.68
C ASP A 99 -12.08 -15.28 6.30
N ILE A 100 -11.83 -14.15 6.96
CA ILE A 100 -12.87 -13.28 7.51
C ILE A 100 -13.72 -12.69 6.37
N TYR A 101 -13.09 -12.25 5.28
CA TYR A 101 -13.80 -11.70 4.14
C TYR A 101 -14.69 -12.74 3.45
N GLU A 102 -14.19 -13.96 3.25
CA GLU A 102 -14.97 -15.09 2.72
C GLU A 102 -16.15 -15.45 3.63
N GLU A 103 -15.97 -15.39 4.95
CA GLU A 103 -17.07 -15.58 5.89
C GLU A 103 -18.18 -14.54 5.66
N TYR A 104 -17.85 -13.26 5.47
CA TYR A 104 -18.85 -12.25 5.14
C TYR A 104 -19.63 -12.60 3.87
N LEU A 105 -18.92 -13.02 2.81
CA LEU A 105 -19.54 -13.40 1.55
C LEU A 105 -20.45 -14.61 1.69
N SER A 106 -20.15 -15.53 2.61
CA SER A 106 -21.00 -16.69 2.90
C SER A 106 -22.26 -16.33 3.71
N GLN A 107 -22.18 -15.30 4.55
CA GLN A 107 -23.25 -14.88 5.47
C GLN A 107 -24.20 -13.85 4.84
N LEU A 108 -23.69 -12.99 3.95
CA LEU A 108 -24.43 -11.89 3.34
C LEU A 108 -24.94 -12.29 1.94
N LYS A 109 -26.23 -12.60 1.87
CA LYS A 109 -26.91 -13.19 0.71
C LYS A 109 -27.23 -12.19 -0.40
N ASN A 110 -27.07 -10.90 -0.11
CA ASN A 110 -27.35 -9.78 -1.00
C ASN A 110 -26.07 -9.17 -1.62
N ILE A 111 -24.96 -9.91 -1.60
CA ILE A 111 -23.72 -9.60 -2.33
C ILE A 111 -23.70 -10.42 -3.63
N GLU A 112 -23.45 -9.74 -4.76
CA GLU A 112 -23.43 -10.41 -6.07
C GLU A 112 -22.11 -11.14 -6.34
N LYS A 113 -20.99 -10.56 -5.91
CA LYS A 113 -19.64 -11.12 -6.04
C LYS A 113 -18.70 -10.48 -5.04
N GLY A 114 -17.63 -11.19 -4.70
CA GLY A 114 -16.53 -10.64 -3.93
C GLY A 114 -15.83 -9.49 -4.67
N HIS A 115 -15.30 -8.55 -3.91
CA HIS A 115 -14.50 -7.44 -4.39
C HIS A 115 -13.33 -7.20 -3.43
N ILE A 116 -12.11 -7.39 -3.90
CA ILE A 116 -10.89 -7.00 -3.18
C ILE A 116 -10.34 -5.70 -3.77
N HIS A 117 -9.86 -4.83 -2.88
CA HIS A 117 -9.09 -3.64 -3.23
C HIS A 117 -7.72 -3.67 -2.55
N CYS A 118 -6.68 -3.72 -3.36
CA CYS A 118 -5.28 -3.69 -2.90
C CYS A 118 -4.68 -2.29 -3.12
N THR A 119 -4.01 -1.76 -2.10
CA THR A 119 -3.15 -0.58 -2.24
C THR A 119 -1.70 -1.03 -2.30
N TYR A 120 -1.00 -0.75 -3.39
CA TYR A 120 0.42 -1.08 -3.52
C TYR A 120 1.28 0.15 -3.29
N SER A 121 2.27 -0.01 -2.42
CA SER A 121 3.33 0.97 -2.17
C SER A 121 4.68 0.38 -2.56
N ILE A 122 5.77 1.14 -2.38
CA ILE A 122 7.13 0.62 -2.56
C ILE A 122 7.34 -0.69 -1.76
N LEU A 123 6.70 -0.79 -0.58
CA LEU A 123 6.84 -1.91 0.36
C LEU A 123 6.25 -3.23 -0.17
N THR A 124 5.32 -3.20 -1.12
CA THR A 124 4.53 -4.38 -1.51
C THR A 124 4.50 -4.65 -3.02
N LEU A 125 4.91 -3.68 -3.83
CA LEU A 125 4.70 -3.70 -5.28
C LEU A 125 5.39 -4.88 -6.00
N ASN A 126 6.49 -5.42 -5.46
CA ASN A 126 7.17 -6.58 -6.05
C ASN A 126 6.29 -7.83 -6.06
N GLY A 127 5.33 -7.95 -5.14
CA GLY A 127 4.38 -9.06 -5.10
C GLY A 127 3.12 -8.87 -5.95
N PHE A 128 2.95 -7.73 -6.64
CA PHE A 128 1.73 -7.40 -7.37
C PHE A 128 1.32 -8.47 -8.39
N ALA A 129 2.26 -8.96 -9.21
CA ALA A 129 1.97 -9.95 -10.23
C ALA A 129 1.47 -11.27 -9.61
N ASP A 130 2.15 -11.75 -8.56
CA ASP A 130 1.76 -12.95 -7.81
C ASP A 130 0.35 -12.81 -7.21
N ASP A 131 0.01 -11.62 -6.70
CA ASP A 131 -1.33 -11.36 -6.16
C ASP A 131 -2.41 -11.42 -7.24
N MET A 132 -2.15 -10.84 -8.42
CA MET A 132 -3.09 -10.89 -9.52
C MET A 132 -3.35 -12.32 -9.97
N ASP A 133 -2.30 -13.15 -10.05
CA ASP A 133 -2.43 -14.58 -10.33
C ASP A 133 -3.17 -15.32 -9.21
N TYR A 134 -2.88 -15.02 -7.95
CA TYR A 134 -3.56 -15.63 -6.82
C TYR A 134 -5.07 -15.42 -6.91
N TYR A 135 -5.52 -14.18 -7.11
CA TYR A 135 -6.96 -13.89 -7.19
C TYR A 135 -7.59 -14.45 -8.48
N ALA A 136 -6.90 -14.40 -9.62
CA ALA A 136 -7.39 -14.98 -10.86
C ALA A 136 -7.57 -16.51 -10.75
N LYS A 137 -6.68 -17.18 -10.01
CA LYS A 137 -6.71 -18.63 -9.80
C LYS A 137 -7.75 -19.06 -8.77
N ASN A 138 -7.75 -18.43 -7.59
CA ASN A 138 -8.53 -18.89 -6.44
C ASN A 138 -9.92 -18.26 -6.38
N HIS A 139 -10.09 -17.05 -6.92
CA HIS A 139 -11.34 -16.30 -6.88
C HIS A 139 -11.71 -15.68 -8.24
N PRO A 140 -11.82 -16.47 -9.33
CA PRO A 140 -11.98 -15.97 -10.70
C PRO A 140 -13.25 -15.13 -10.92
N THR A 141 -14.26 -15.27 -10.06
CA THR A 141 -15.52 -14.52 -10.14
C THR A 141 -15.47 -13.18 -9.38
N TRP A 142 -14.44 -12.95 -8.58
CA TRP A 142 -14.31 -11.74 -7.79
C TRP A 142 -13.80 -10.58 -8.63
N SER A 143 -14.25 -9.37 -8.29
CA SER A 143 -13.59 -8.16 -8.75
C SER A 143 -12.27 -8.00 -7.98
N ASN A 144 -11.13 -7.98 -8.66
CA ASN A 144 -9.88 -7.51 -8.09
C ASN A 144 -9.54 -6.13 -8.67
N SER A 145 -9.46 -5.13 -7.80
CA SER A 145 -9.09 -3.76 -8.12
C SER A 145 -7.86 -3.35 -7.32
N PHE A 146 -7.06 -2.44 -7.88
CA PHE A 146 -5.87 -1.95 -7.20
C PHE A 146 -5.72 -0.44 -7.36
N LYS A 147 -4.92 0.14 -6.49
CA LYS A 147 -4.34 1.47 -6.66
C LYS A 147 -2.88 1.44 -6.23
N PHE A 148 -2.10 2.38 -6.75
CA PHE A 148 -0.80 2.69 -6.17
C PHE A 148 -0.98 3.83 -5.17
N VAL A 149 -0.12 3.86 -4.14
CA VAL A 149 0.09 5.08 -3.38
C VAL A 149 0.49 6.17 -4.38
N ASP A 150 -0.24 7.28 -4.40
CA ASP A 150 -0.16 8.28 -5.45
C ASP A 150 0.86 9.39 -5.15
N SER A 151 1.21 9.56 -3.87
CA SER A 151 2.02 10.68 -3.38
C SER A 151 2.81 10.30 -2.13
N GLY A 152 3.83 11.10 -1.82
CA GLY A 152 4.69 10.88 -0.66
C GLY A 152 5.68 9.73 -0.83
N GLU A 153 6.45 9.48 0.22
CA GLU A 153 7.59 8.57 0.18
C GLU A 153 7.26 7.14 -0.20
N TYR A 154 6.06 6.64 0.11
CA TYR A 154 5.67 5.27 -0.19
C TYR A 154 5.10 5.09 -1.62
N SER A 155 5.01 6.17 -2.39
CA SER A 155 4.54 6.13 -3.77
C SER A 155 5.57 5.44 -4.67
N PRO A 156 5.21 4.35 -5.37
CA PRO A 156 6.13 3.70 -6.31
C PRO A 156 6.55 4.57 -7.49
N HIS A 157 5.87 5.69 -7.70
CA HIS A 157 6.20 6.67 -8.71
C HIS A 157 7.57 7.32 -8.47
N TYR A 158 8.05 7.32 -7.23
CA TYR A 158 9.33 7.89 -6.82
C TYR A 158 10.43 6.85 -6.57
N GLY A 159 10.25 5.61 -7.03
CA GLY A 159 11.33 4.62 -7.00
C GLY A 159 12.48 5.00 -7.97
N PRO A 160 13.75 4.73 -7.65
CA PRO A 160 14.86 4.92 -8.60
C PRO A 160 14.71 3.98 -9.81
N ASP A 161 15.47 4.25 -10.88
CA ASP A 161 15.41 3.46 -12.12
C ASP A 161 15.65 1.97 -11.85
N TRP A 162 16.63 1.63 -11.00
CA TRP A 162 16.89 0.23 -10.64
C TRP A 162 15.68 -0.44 -9.99
N TYR A 163 14.90 0.28 -9.16
CA TYR A 163 13.72 -0.26 -8.49
C TYR A 163 12.60 -0.48 -9.51
N TYR A 164 12.41 0.48 -10.42
CA TYR A 164 11.44 0.35 -11.51
C TYR A 164 11.74 -0.85 -12.39
N GLU A 165 12.99 -1.01 -12.83
CA GLU A 165 13.45 -2.15 -13.64
C GLU A 165 13.27 -3.46 -12.87
N TRP A 166 13.68 -3.51 -11.60
CA TRP A 166 13.51 -4.68 -10.74
C TRP A 166 12.04 -5.10 -10.59
N ILE A 167 11.11 -4.15 -10.43
CA ILE A 167 9.68 -4.44 -10.39
C ILE A 167 9.18 -5.04 -11.71
N LEU A 168 9.58 -4.47 -12.84
CA LEU A 168 9.19 -5.01 -14.15
C LEU A 168 9.74 -6.43 -14.36
N ASP A 169 11.00 -6.66 -14.02
CA ASP A 169 11.62 -7.98 -14.11
C ASP A 169 10.93 -9.00 -13.22
N LYS A 170 10.55 -8.61 -11.98
CA LYS A 170 9.76 -9.46 -11.09
C LYS A 170 8.43 -9.85 -11.72
N TRP A 171 7.74 -8.89 -12.33
CA TRP A 171 6.45 -9.11 -13.00
C TRP A 171 6.56 -9.77 -14.37
N ASP A 172 7.75 -9.93 -14.93
CA ASP A 172 7.97 -10.62 -16.22
C ASP A 172 8.65 -11.98 -16.04
N SER A 173 9.02 -12.33 -14.80
CA SER A 173 9.76 -13.55 -14.49
C SER A 173 8.97 -14.85 -14.70
N ASN A 174 7.63 -14.78 -14.78
CA ASN A 174 6.75 -15.93 -14.91
C ASN A 174 5.67 -15.71 -15.97
N GLU A 175 5.10 -16.79 -16.50
CA GLU A 175 3.86 -16.72 -17.28
C GLU A 175 2.67 -16.49 -16.35
N HIS A 176 1.81 -15.52 -16.70
CA HIS A 176 0.65 -15.13 -15.90
C HIS A 176 -0.67 -15.61 -16.52
N LEU A 177 -1.69 -15.77 -15.67
CA LEU A 177 -3.05 -16.05 -16.15
C LEU A 177 -3.58 -14.88 -17.00
N PRO A 178 -4.40 -15.11 -18.03
CA PRO A 178 -4.87 -14.04 -18.92
C PRO A 178 -5.52 -12.85 -18.17
N ASP A 179 -6.35 -13.14 -17.17
CA ASP A 179 -7.00 -12.10 -16.35
C ASP A 179 -6.01 -11.34 -15.45
N ALA A 180 -4.95 -12.00 -15.00
CA ALA A 180 -3.87 -11.37 -14.24
C ALA A 180 -3.01 -10.49 -15.15
N GLN A 181 -2.64 -11.00 -16.33
CA GLN A 181 -1.83 -10.29 -17.32
C GLN A 181 -2.45 -8.95 -17.73
N VAL A 182 -3.77 -8.88 -17.96
CA VAL A 182 -4.47 -7.62 -18.27
C VAL A 182 -4.26 -6.57 -17.18
N ARG A 183 -4.22 -6.97 -15.91
CA ARG A 183 -4.01 -6.06 -14.77
C ARG A 183 -2.55 -5.67 -14.63
N ILE A 184 -1.62 -6.61 -14.87
CA ILE A 184 -0.17 -6.37 -14.90
C ILE A 184 0.18 -5.36 -16.00
N ASP A 185 -0.33 -5.54 -17.21
CA ASP A 185 -0.08 -4.60 -18.32
C ASP A 185 -0.61 -3.19 -18.00
N ARG A 186 -1.79 -3.12 -17.37
CA ARG A 186 -2.34 -1.85 -16.89
C ARG A 186 -1.45 -1.22 -15.83
N ALA A 187 -0.97 -2.00 -14.86
CA ALA A 187 -0.07 -1.57 -13.80
C ALA A 187 1.24 -1.01 -14.36
N LYS A 188 1.88 -1.70 -15.31
CA LYS A 188 3.08 -1.21 -16.02
C LYS A 188 2.83 0.13 -16.70
N GLY A 189 1.69 0.27 -17.39
CA GLY A 189 1.28 1.53 -18.01
C GLY A 189 1.04 2.67 -17.01
N ILE A 190 0.56 2.38 -15.80
CA ILE A 190 0.42 3.37 -14.73
C ILE A 190 1.80 3.80 -14.21
N LEU A 191 2.69 2.85 -13.87
CA LEU A 191 4.02 3.17 -13.37
C LEU A 191 4.82 4.02 -14.38
N LYS A 192 4.76 3.65 -15.67
CA LYS A 192 5.48 4.37 -16.72
C LYS A 192 5.00 5.82 -16.90
N ARG A 193 3.70 6.06 -16.85
CA ARG A 193 3.12 7.40 -17.09
C ARG A 193 3.28 8.35 -15.92
N ASN A 194 3.37 7.80 -14.71
CA ASN A 194 3.36 8.58 -13.48
C ASN A 194 4.74 8.64 -12.82
N ARG A 195 5.85 8.35 -13.53
CA ARG A 195 7.20 8.52 -12.98
C ARG A 195 7.38 9.94 -12.46
N GLY A 196 7.90 10.07 -11.25
CA GLY A 196 8.29 11.36 -10.70
C GLY A 196 9.46 11.98 -11.46
N THR A 197 9.70 13.26 -11.24
CA THR A 197 10.92 13.93 -11.66
C THR A 197 12.14 13.39 -10.89
N GLN A 198 13.34 13.63 -11.40
CA GLN A 198 14.57 13.16 -10.76
C GLN A 198 14.71 13.68 -9.31
N ASP A 199 14.42 14.97 -9.10
CA ASP A 199 14.46 15.61 -7.77
C ASP A 199 13.44 14.99 -6.81
N GLU A 200 12.22 14.69 -7.29
CA GLU A 200 11.19 14.01 -6.50
C GLU A 200 11.61 12.58 -6.15
N ILE A 201 12.18 11.83 -7.10
CA ILE A 201 12.70 10.48 -6.86
C ILE A 201 13.74 10.51 -5.75
N GLU A 202 14.75 11.38 -5.83
CA GLU A 202 15.81 11.46 -4.81
C GLU A 202 15.28 11.81 -3.43
N TYR A 203 14.40 12.80 -3.36
CA TYR A 203 13.83 13.25 -2.11
C TYR A 203 12.93 12.19 -1.47
N TYR A 204 11.94 11.70 -2.22
CA TYR A 204 10.95 10.76 -1.68
C TYR A 204 11.55 9.36 -1.46
N TRP A 205 12.52 8.93 -2.25
CA TRP A 205 13.22 7.67 -2.01
C TRP A 205 14.05 7.71 -0.72
N TYR A 206 14.79 8.79 -0.48
CA TYR A 206 15.49 8.97 0.80
C TYR A 206 14.50 8.97 1.98
N LEU A 207 13.37 9.68 1.84
CA LEU A 207 12.33 9.68 2.87
C LEU A 207 11.73 8.29 3.08
N PHE A 208 11.59 7.47 2.04
CA PHE A 208 11.11 6.10 2.13
C PHE A 208 12.04 5.28 3.00
N LEU A 209 13.34 5.30 2.72
CA LEU A 209 14.34 4.57 3.50
C LEU A 209 14.33 5.04 4.96
N LYS A 210 14.34 6.36 5.18
CA LYS A 210 14.32 6.96 6.51
C LYS A 210 13.08 6.55 7.30
N LYS A 211 11.89 6.70 6.73
CA LYS A 211 10.63 6.38 7.43
C LYS A 211 10.47 4.90 7.66
N THR A 212 10.87 4.04 6.72
CA THR A 212 10.84 2.57 6.92
C THR A 212 11.72 2.19 8.11
N ASN A 213 12.94 2.74 8.20
CA ASN A 213 13.82 2.52 9.35
C ASN A 213 13.26 3.06 10.68
N GLU A 214 12.57 4.21 10.68
CA GLU A 214 11.93 4.72 11.89
C GLU A 214 10.68 3.92 12.28
N LEU A 215 9.92 3.40 11.31
CA LEU A 215 8.79 2.50 11.57
C LEU A 215 9.27 1.19 12.19
N ASP A 216 10.35 0.62 11.68
CA ASP A 216 10.96 -0.60 12.23
C ASP A 216 11.34 -0.41 13.70
N LYS A 217 11.93 0.73 14.06
CA LYS A 217 12.21 1.07 15.47
C LYS A 217 10.93 1.26 16.29
N TYR A 218 9.95 1.98 15.74
CA TYR A 218 8.71 2.31 16.46
C TYR A 218 7.88 1.07 16.79
N TYR A 219 7.76 0.16 15.82
CA TYR A 219 6.98 -1.07 15.95
C TYR A 219 7.80 -2.26 16.45
N ASN A 220 9.11 -2.09 16.65
CA ASN A 220 10.05 -3.17 16.97
C ASN A 220 9.91 -4.32 15.95
N SER A 221 9.97 -3.95 14.67
CA SER A 221 9.87 -4.83 13.50
C SER A 221 11.10 -4.68 12.61
N ASN A 222 11.19 -5.52 11.59
CA ASN A 222 12.18 -5.40 10.53
C ASN A 222 11.51 -5.71 9.18
N ILE A 223 11.57 -4.78 8.22
CA ILE A 223 11.01 -4.98 6.88
C ILE A 223 11.54 -6.26 6.20
N GLU A 224 12.76 -6.69 6.48
CA GLU A 224 13.35 -7.91 5.93
C GLU A 224 12.55 -9.17 6.30
N ASP A 225 11.93 -9.20 7.48
CA ASP A 225 11.13 -10.34 7.92
C ASP A 225 9.84 -10.50 7.09
N TYR A 226 9.40 -9.42 6.42
CA TYR A 226 8.13 -9.37 5.68
C TYR A 226 8.32 -9.25 4.16
N ASN A 227 9.41 -8.63 3.71
CA ASN A 227 9.77 -8.49 2.30
C ASN A 227 11.30 -8.61 2.10
N PRO A 228 11.86 -9.83 2.27
CA PRO A 228 13.30 -10.04 2.15
C PRO A 228 13.82 -9.73 0.73
N GLU A 229 13.00 -9.96 -0.30
CA GLU A 229 13.37 -9.68 -1.69
C GLU A 229 13.60 -8.19 -1.94
N LEU A 230 12.79 -7.32 -1.34
CA LEU A 230 13.00 -5.87 -1.42
C LEU A 230 14.29 -5.45 -0.73
N VAL A 231 14.54 -5.98 0.47
CA VAL A 231 15.75 -5.66 1.24
C VAL A 231 17.00 -6.18 0.55
N GLU A 232 16.95 -7.36 -0.06
CA GLU A 232 18.03 -7.89 -0.89
C GLU A 232 18.31 -6.98 -2.08
N ALA A 233 17.27 -6.52 -2.80
CA ALA A 233 17.43 -5.57 -3.90
C ALA A 233 18.03 -4.23 -3.43
N LEU A 234 17.62 -3.71 -2.27
CA LEU A 234 18.21 -2.51 -1.66
C LEU A 234 19.71 -2.70 -1.35
N ARG A 235 20.11 -3.86 -0.82
CA ARG A 235 21.51 -4.18 -0.52
C ARG A 235 22.37 -4.45 -1.76
N ASP A 236 21.77 -4.85 -2.86
CA ASP A 236 22.50 -5.11 -4.11
C ASP A 236 22.66 -3.84 -4.94
N LYS A 237 21.64 -2.95 -4.92
CA LYS A 237 21.51 -1.90 -5.94
C LYS A 237 21.49 -0.48 -5.39
N ASP A 238 21.18 -0.27 -4.11
CA ASP A 238 20.84 1.07 -3.60
C ASP A 238 21.96 1.74 -2.81
N ILE A 239 22.66 2.67 -3.47
CA ILE A 239 23.76 3.45 -2.88
C ILE A 239 23.28 4.27 -1.67
N VAL A 240 22.07 4.84 -1.71
CA VAL A 240 21.54 5.67 -0.61
C VAL A 240 21.27 4.83 0.62
N TYR A 241 20.72 3.62 0.44
CA TYR A 241 20.52 2.64 1.50
C TYR A 241 21.85 2.24 2.15
N HIS A 242 22.90 1.98 1.36
CA HIS A 242 24.24 1.71 1.91
C HIS A 242 24.76 2.88 2.73
N LEU A 243 24.72 4.11 2.19
CA LEU A 243 25.16 5.30 2.91
C LEU A 243 24.39 5.50 4.22
N CYS A 244 23.07 5.34 4.21
CA CYS A 244 22.24 5.45 5.40
C CYS A 244 22.62 4.44 6.49
N ASN A 245 23.01 3.22 6.11
CA ASN A 245 23.43 2.19 7.06
C ASN A 245 24.86 2.39 7.57
N GLU A 246 25.76 2.95 6.77
CA GLU A 246 27.17 3.18 7.13
C GLU A 246 27.37 4.43 8.00
N ILE A 247 26.79 5.57 7.59
CA ILE A 247 27.03 6.87 8.24
C ILE A 247 25.79 7.44 8.95
N GLY A 248 24.64 6.77 8.83
CA GLY A 248 23.39 7.15 9.48
C GLY A 248 22.53 8.12 8.67
N TYR A 249 21.21 7.96 8.78
CA TYR A 249 20.21 8.77 8.06
C TYR A 249 20.35 10.28 8.25
N HIS A 250 20.71 10.75 9.45
CA HIS A 250 20.87 12.18 9.71
C HIS A 250 22.04 12.78 8.93
N GLN A 251 23.16 12.05 8.82
CA GLN A 251 24.32 12.54 8.07
C GLN A 251 24.05 12.58 6.57
N VAL A 252 23.35 11.58 6.04
CA VAL A 252 22.89 11.58 4.65
C VAL A 252 21.97 12.79 4.37
N GLU A 253 21.10 13.16 5.31
CA GLU A 253 20.24 14.34 5.17
C GLU A 253 21.03 15.65 5.07
N LEU A 254 22.10 15.79 5.86
CA LEU A 254 22.95 16.98 5.83
C LEU A 254 23.70 17.07 4.51
N ILE A 255 24.29 15.96 4.05
CA ILE A 255 24.96 15.88 2.74
C ILE A 255 24.00 16.30 1.61
N GLN A 256 22.76 15.80 1.62
CA GLN A 256 21.78 16.15 0.60
C GLN A 256 21.40 17.64 0.61
N LYS A 257 21.27 18.26 1.79
CA LYS A 257 21.00 19.69 1.92
C LYS A 257 22.18 20.54 1.43
N ASP A 258 23.39 20.17 1.82
CA ASP A 258 24.61 20.89 1.42
C ASP A 258 24.88 20.77 -0.09
N LEU A 259 24.51 19.63 -0.71
CA LEU A 259 24.58 19.43 -2.16
C LEU A 259 23.56 20.26 -2.93
N ALA A 260 22.34 20.44 -2.41
CA ALA A 260 21.33 21.30 -3.04
C ALA A 260 21.77 22.78 -3.08
N ASP A 261 22.65 23.18 -2.17
CA ASP A 261 23.24 24.52 -2.10
C ASP A 261 24.54 24.66 -2.95
N TYR A 262 25.07 23.58 -3.55
CA TYR A 262 26.34 23.58 -4.30
C TYR A 262 26.21 23.23 -5.80
N ASN A 263 26.85 24.07 -6.62
CA ASN A 263 27.04 24.05 -8.09
C ASN A 263 26.74 22.72 -8.85
N PRO A 264 25.94 22.74 -9.94
CA PRO A 264 25.61 21.61 -10.83
C PRO A 264 26.76 20.73 -11.33
N GLU A 265 27.99 21.23 -11.37
CA GLU A 265 29.16 20.43 -11.78
C GLU A 265 29.58 19.35 -10.75
N PHE A 266 29.31 19.58 -9.45
CA PHE A 266 29.65 18.63 -8.39
C PHE A 266 28.63 17.49 -8.28
N GLU A 267 27.35 17.82 -8.50
CA GLU A 267 26.25 16.87 -8.63
C GLU A 267 26.44 15.94 -9.83
N LYS A 268 26.90 16.50 -10.97
CA LYS A 268 27.30 15.74 -12.15
C LYS A 268 28.47 14.79 -11.87
N ALA A 269 29.45 15.21 -11.06
CA ALA A 269 30.56 14.35 -10.68
C ALA A 269 30.10 13.15 -9.82
N LEU A 270 29.21 13.38 -8.84
CA LEU A 270 28.60 12.35 -7.97
C LEU A 270 27.74 11.35 -8.75
N ARG A 271 27.01 11.82 -9.77
CA ARG A 271 26.16 10.97 -10.64
C ARG A 271 26.96 10.19 -11.69
N GLU A 272 28.06 10.75 -12.21
CA GLU A 272 28.83 10.13 -13.31
C GLU A 272 29.95 9.18 -12.87
N LYS A 273 30.32 9.15 -11.59
CA LYS A 273 31.40 8.28 -11.07
C LYS A 273 31.06 7.76 -9.69
N ASP A 274 31.30 6.47 -9.46
CA ASP A 274 31.28 5.75 -8.17
C ASP A 274 32.16 6.42 -7.09
N ILE A 275 31.71 7.57 -6.59
CA ILE A 275 32.55 8.51 -5.84
C ILE A 275 32.66 8.13 -4.38
N VAL A 276 31.68 7.42 -3.81
CA VAL A 276 31.78 6.91 -2.43
C VAL A 276 32.94 5.92 -2.32
N PHE A 277 33.06 4.99 -3.28
CA PHE A 277 34.14 3.99 -3.30
C PHE A 277 35.50 4.61 -3.64
N HIS A 278 35.54 5.64 -4.49
CA HIS A 278 36.78 6.35 -4.83
C HIS A 278 37.24 7.30 -3.71
N LEU A 279 36.33 8.01 -3.02
CA LEU A 279 36.67 8.87 -1.88
C LEU A 279 37.21 8.07 -0.70
N LEU A 280 36.61 6.91 -0.41
CA LEU A 280 37.08 5.99 0.62
C LEU A 280 38.49 5.44 0.31
N ASN A 281 38.77 5.09 -0.95
CA ASN A 281 40.08 4.55 -1.36
C ASN A 281 41.18 5.60 -1.52
N THR A 282 40.86 6.85 -1.90
CA THR A 282 41.87 7.85 -2.27
C THR A 282 42.23 8.78 -1.12
N MET A 283 41.29 9.05 -0.19
CA MET A 283 41.48 10.03 0.88
C MET A 283 41.60 9.39 2.28
N GLY A 284 41.25 8.11 2.41
CA GLY A 284 41.18 7.40 3.68
C GLY A 284 39.99 7.85 4.54
N TYR A 285 39.43 6.91 5.29
CA TYR A 285 38.21 7.06 6.06
C TYR A 285 38.17 8.34 6.92
N THR A 286 39.29 8.70 7.55
CA THR A 286 39.40 9.84 8.46
C THR A 286 39.13 11.19 7.78
N LYS A 287 39.55 11.36 6.52
CA LYS A 287 39.42 12.63 5.81
C LYS A 287 38.03 12.83 5.21
N VAL A 288 37.40 11.73 4.80
CA VAL A 288 35.98 11.73 4.41
C VAL A 288 35.12 12.04 5.64
N SER A 289 35.45 11.49 6.81
CA SER A 289 34.77 11.81 8.07
C SER A 289 34.94 13.27 8.53
N GLU A 290 36.03 13.96 8.16
CA GLU A 290 36.23 15.39 8.49
C GLU A 290 35.48 16.31 7.53
N LEU A 291 35.31 15.90 6.26
CA LEU A 291 34.47 16.63 5.28
C LEU A 291 32.97 16.49 5.54
N LEU A 292 32.58 15.45 6.27
CA LEU A 292 31.20 15.16 6.66
C LEU A 292 30.84 15.68 8.07
N LYS A 293 31.70 16.50 8.69
CA LYS A 293 31.48 17.18 9.97
C LYS A 293 31.41 18.69 9.77
#